data_AF-A0A269VPT4-F1
#
_entry.id   AF-A0A269VPT4-F1
#
_cell.length_a   1.000
_cell.length_b   1.000
_cell.length_c   1.000
_cell.angle_alpha   90.00
_cell.angle_beta   90.00
_cell.angle_gamma   90.00
#
_symmetry.space_group_name_H-M   'P 1'
#
loop_
_entity.id
_entity.type
_entity.pdbx_description
1 polymer ?
#
loop_
_entity_poly.entity_id
_entity_poly.type
_entity_poly.pdbx_seq_one_letter_code
_entity_poly.pdbx_strand_id
1 'polypeptide(L)'
;FEEKLKEKVQATLAHIHTLTQQEASEMVATDPDELPVQLEETAVILEEQVERLTEQIAQTNDSEARKALRKERSAWKQPLKKIRQDFLPRLAKYDQQKACFGDRNSYSKTDPDATFMRMKEDHMKNGQLKPGYNVQMATENQFILFYSLHQRPTDTRCFIPHMEQLAASSLPMPKTVIADAGY
;
A
#
# COMPACT_ATOMS: atom_id res chain seq x y z
N PHE A 1 -3.63 -6.76 3.89
CA PHE A 1 -2.18 -6.90 4.20
C PHE A 1 -1.67 -5.75 5.05
N GLU A 2 -2.04 -4.52 4.72
CA GLU A 2 -1.75 -3.33 5.53
C GLU A 2 -2.37 -3.40 6.94
N GLU A 3 -3.63 -3.81 7.09
CA GLU A 3 -4.27 -3.98 8.40
C GLU A 3 -3.48 -4.91 9.32
N LYS A 4 -3.06 -6.07 8.80
CA LYS A 4 -2.16 -7.00 9.53
C LYS A 4 -0.80 -6.39 9.87
N LEU A 5 -0.32 -5.41 9.11
CA LEU A 5 0.88 -4.66 9.47
C LEU A 5 0.58 -3.70 10.63
N LYS A 6 -0.55 -2.98 10.58
CA LYS A 6 -1.00 -2.07 11.65
C LYS A 6 -1.18 -2.82 12.98
N GLU A 7 -1.80 -3.99 12.97
CA GLU A 7 -1.91 -4.87 14.16
C GLU A 7 -0.53 -5.21 14.74
N LYS A 8 0.44 -5.56 13.88
CA LYS A 8 1.82 -5.87 14.31
C LYS A 8 2.56 -4.65 14.85
N VAL A 9 2.32 -3.48 14.25
CA VAL A 9 2.85 -2.20 14.74
C VAL A 9 2.32 -1.93 16.14
N GLN A 10 1.00 -1.99 16.34
CA GLN A 10 0.36 -1.79 17.64
C GLN A 10 0.87 -2.76 18.70
N ALA A 11 1.00 -4.06 18.37
CA ALA A 11 1.57 -5.05 19.27
C ALA A 11 3.03 -4.75 19.65
N THR A 12 3.82 -4.20 18.72
CA THR A 12 5.22 -3.83 18.97
C THR A 12 5.31 -2.57 19.82
N LEU A 13 4.45 -1.58 19.58
CA LEU A 13 4.35 -0.38 20.41
C LEU A 13 3.95 -0.74 21.84
N ALA A 14 2.95 -1.61 22.01
CA ALA A 14 2.56 -2.13 23.33
C ALA A 14 3.74 -2.80 24.05
N HIS A 15 4.54 -3.59 23.34
CA HIS A 15 5.75 -4.17 23.91
C HIS A 15 6.80 -3.12 24.32
N ILE A 16 7.01 -2.07 23.50
CA ILE A 16 7.93 -0.97 23.84
C ILE A 16 7.44 -0.24 25.11
N HIS A 17 6.14 0.02 25.24
CA HIS A 17 5.57 0.62 26.46
C HIS A 17 5.81 -0.25 27.70
N THR A 18 5.67 -1.57 27.59
CA THR A 18 6.01 -2.46 28.71
C THR A 18 7.50 -2.42 29.08
N LEU A 19 8.38 -2.17 28.10
CA LEU A 19 9.83 -2.04 28.34
C LEU A 19 10.20 -0.69 28.98
N THR A 20 9.50 0.40 28.64
CA THR A 20 9.79 1.73 29.19
C THR A 20 9.23 1.98 30.59
N GLN A 21 8.44 1.04 31.15
CA GLN A 21 7.71 1.20 32.42
C GLN A 21 6.86 2.49 32.49
N GLN A 22 6.54 3.09 31.35
CA GLN A 22 5.62 4.22 31.29
C GLN A 22 4.19 3.67 31.41
N GLU A 23 3.42 4.17 32.39
CA GLU A 23 1.99 3.90 32.46
C GLU A 23 1.34 4.28 31.13
N ALA A 24 0.39 3.44 30.69
CA ALA A 24 -0.32 3.57 29.43
C ALA A 24 -0.97 4.95 29.32
N SER A 25 -0.23 5.92 28.78
CA SER A 25 -0.83 7.06 28.11
C SER A 25 -1.62 6.44 26.97
N GLU A 26 -2.92 6.66 27.04
CA GLU A 26 -3.98 5.99 26.31
C GLU A 26 -3.53 5.51 24.94
N MET A 27 -3.89 4.26 24.58
CA MET A 27 -3.89 3.82 23.19
C MET A 27 -4.92 4.67 22.44
N VAL A 28 -4.58 5.93 22.17
CA VAL A 28 -5.32 6.81 21.30
C VAL A 28 -5.36 6.07 19.98
N ALA A 29 -6.57 5.86 19.47
CA ALA A 29 -6.75 5.39 18.12
C ALA A 29 -6.12 6.44 17.21
N THR A 30 -4.83 6.28 16.94
CA THR A 30 -4.09 7.24 16.14
C THR A 30 -4.65 7.20 14.73
N ASP A 31 -4.89 8.38 14.15
CA ASP A 31 -5.29 8.49 12.76
C ASP A 31 -4.27 7.71 11.89
N PRO A 32 -4.69 6.99 10.82
CA PRO A 32 -3.77 6.21 9.99
C PRO A 32 -2.56 6.99 9.47
N ASP A 33 -2.74 8.30 9.29
CA ASP A 33 -1.73 9.23 8.78
C ASP A 33 -0.70 9.67 9.84
N GLU A 34 -1.02 9.52 11.13
CA GLU A 34 -0.12 9.85 12.25
C GLU A 34 0.76 8.66 12.67
N LEU A 35 0.42 7.45 12.23
CA LEU A 35 1.13 6.21 12.55
C LEU A 35 2.63 6.22 12.17
N PRO A 36 3.04 6.73 11.00
CA PRO A 36 4.45 6.85 10.64
C PRO A 36 5.23 7.80 11.56
N VAL A 37 4.58 8.89 12.00
CA VAL A 37 5.19 9.90 12.88
C VAL A 37 5.47 9.28 14.26
N GLN A 38 4.49 8.58 14.83
CA GLN A 38 4.66 7.87 16.10
C GLN A 38 5.78 6.82 16.04
N LEU A 39 5.88 6.10 14.92
CA LEU A 39 6.96 5.13 14.72
C LEU A 39 8.33 5.79 14.65
N GLU A 40 8.43 6.97 14.05
CA GLU A 40 9.70 7.71 13.97
C GLU A 40 10.11 8.25 15.35
N GLU A 41 9.18 8.85 16.11
CA GLU A 41 9.42 9.32 17.47
C GLU A 41 9.86 8.18 18.40
N THR A 42 9.16 7.05 18.34
CA THR A 42 9.55 5.86 19.13
C THR A 42 10.89 5.30 18.69
N ALA A 43 11.24 5.32 17.40
CA ALA A 43 12.55 4.89 16.94
C ALA A 43 13.69 5.75 17.49
N VAL A 44 13.51 7.08 17.55
CA VAL A 44 14.50 8.00 18.14
C VAL A 44 14.74 7.69 19.61
N ILE A 45 13.66 7.50 20.39
CA ILE A 45 13.78 7.14 21.83
C ILE A 45 14.54 5.82 22.00
N LEU A 46 14.25 4.81 21.17
CA LEU A 46 14.94 3.52 21.21
C LEU A 46 16.42 3.65 20.82
N GLU A 47 16.75 4.50 19.85
CA GLU A 47 18.13 4.75 19.42
C GLU A 47 18.97 5.34 20.56
N GLU A 48 18.45 6.37 21.24
CA GLU A 48 19.12 6.98 22.40
C GLU A 48 19.33 5.99 23.55
N GLN A 49 18.36 5.11 23.81
CA GLN A 49 18.50 4.07 24.84
C GLN A 49 19.54 3.01 24.46
N VAL A 50 19.54 2.58 23.19
CA VAL A 50 20.54 1.62 22.68
C VAL A 50 21.94 2.22 22.70
N GLU A 51 22.10 3.50 22.39
CA GLU A 51 23.37 4.21 22.45
C GLU A 51 23.90 4.31 23.88
N ARG A 52 23.07 4.76 24.84
CA ARG A 52 23.41 4.79 26.27
C ARG A 52 23.88 3.44 26.80
N LEU A 53 23.14 2.37 26.50
CA LEU A 53 23.55 1.01 26.89
C LEU A 53 24.86 0.57 26.21
N THR A 54 25.12 1.03 24.99
CA THR A 54 26.38 0.75 24.28
C THR A 54 27.57 1.42 24.97
N GLU A 55 27.42 2.67 25.41
CA GLU A 55 28.44 3.40 26.18
C GLU A 55 28.68 2.76 27.54
N GLN A 56 27.63 2.38 28.27
CA GLN A 56 27.74 1.68 29.56
C GLN A 56 28.48 0.34 29.44
N ILE A 57 28.24 -0.41 28.36
CA ILE A 57 28.97 -1.66 28.07
C ILE A 57 30.47 -1.38 27.83
N ALA A 58 30.81 -0.26 27.20
CA ALA A 58 32.19 0.12 26.93
C ALA A 58 32.95 0.54 28.20
N GLN A 59 32.26 1.18 29.14
CA GLN A 59 32.84 1.65 30.41
C GLN A 59 32.91 0.56 31.50
N THR A 60 32.08 -0.49 31.39
CA THR A 60 32.01 -1.56 32.39
C THR A 60 33.15 -2.56 32.20
N ASN A 61 33.97 -2.77 33.24
CA ASN A 61 35.08 -3.73 33.21
C ASN A 61 34.69 -5.15 33.65
N ASP A 62 33.61 -5.31 34.40
CA ASP A 62 33.12 -6.62 34.82
C ASP A 62 32.48 -7.42 33.66
N SER A 63 32.74 -8.72 33.62
CA SER A 63 32.28 -9.62 32.54
C SER A 63 30.81 -9.98 32.69
N GLU A 64 30.34 -10.22 33.92
CA GLU A 64 28.94 -10.58 34.18
C GLU A 64 28.01 -9.37 34.02
N ALA A 65 28.39 -8.20 34.53
CA ALA A 65 27.66 -6.94 34.29
C ALA A 65 27.57 -6.60 32.79
N ARG A 66 28.64 -6.81 32.01
CA ARG A 66 28.60 -6.64 30.55
C ARG A 66 27.63 -7.59 29.85
N LYS A 67 27.49 -8.84 30.32
CA LYS A 67 26.51 -9.78 29.76
C LYS A 67 25.07 -9.34 30.03
N ALA A 68 24.77 -8.85 31.24
CA ALA A 68 23.45 -8.33 31.59
C ALA A 68 23.07 -7.13 30.72
N LEU A 69 23.96 -6.14 30.60
CA LEU A 69 23.75 -4.94 29.77
C LEU A 69 23.57 -5.28 28.27
N ARG A 70 24.29 -6.29 27.75
CA ARG A 70 24.10 -6.77 26.38
C ARG A 70 22.72 -7.38 26.15
N LYS A 71 22.20 -8.12 27.14
CA LYS A 71 20.86 -8.70 27.08
C LYS A 71 19.79 -7.61 27.05
N GLU A 72 19.94 -6.61 27.91
CA GLU A 72 19.07 -5.44 27.95
C GLU A 72 19.13 -4.65 26.64
N ARG A 73 20.32 -4.30 26.16
CA ARG A 73 20.51 -3.64 24.85
C ARG A 73 19.84 -4.41 23.70
N SER A 74 19.93 -5.73 23.72
CA SER A 74 19.27 -6.56 22.71
C SER A 74 17.75 -6.41 22.76
N ALA A 75 17.15 -6.34 23.95
CA ALA A 75 15.71 -6.12 24.12
C ALA A 75 15.23 -4.81 23.49
N TRP A 76 16.03 -3.73 23.57
CA TRP A 76 15.75 -2.43 22.92
C TRP A 76 16.08 -2.41 21.42
N LYS A 77 17.15 -3.09 21.01
CA LYS A 77 17.61 -3.11 19.61
C LYS A 77 16.67 -3.90 18.68
N GLN A 78 16.02 -4.96 19.17
CA GLN A 78 15.09 -5.77 18.38
C GLN A 78 13.86 -4.97 17.88
N PRO A 79 13.08 -4.27 18.74
CA PRO A 79 11.96 -3.45 18.28
C PRO A 79 12.44 -2.31 17.38
N LEU A 80 13.58 -1.66 17.70
CA LEU A 80 14.17 -0.63 16.83
C LEU A 80 14.42 -1.15 15.40
N LYS A 81 15.01 -2.34 15.29
CA LYS A 81 15.26 -2.99 13.99
C LYS A 81 13.96 -3.23 13.23
N LYS A 82 12.89 -3.68 13.91
CA LYS A 82 11.57 -3.88 13.28
C LYS A 82 10.99 -2.57 12.75
N ILE A 83 11.05 -1.50 13.53
CA ILE A 83 10.53 -0.19 13.12
C ILE A 83 11.28 0.32 11.88
N ARG A 84 12.62 0.40 11.96
CA ARG A 84 13.47 0.96 10.90
C ARG A 84 13.52 0.10 9.63
N GLN A 85 13.52 -1.23 9.76
CA GLN A 85 13.78 -2.13 8.61
C GLN A 85 12.54 -2.84 8.05
N ASP A 86 11.43 -2.89 8.79
CA ASP A 86 10.19 -3.57 8.35
C ASP A 86 9.02 -2.58 8.28
N PHE A 87 8.67 -1.92 9.39
CA PHE A 87 7.42 -1.16 9.48
C PHE A 87 7.42 0.12 8.64
N LEU A 88 8.38 1.03 8.86
CA LEU A 88 8.46 2.29 8.14
C LEU A 88 8.60 2.10 6.62
N PRO A 89 9.51 1.23 6.11
CA PRO A 89 9.63 1.00 4.67
C PRO A 89 8.36 0.42 4.04
N ARG A 90 7.61 -0.41 4.77
CA ARG A 90 6.38 -1.02 4.26
C ARG A 90 5.20 -0.07 4.28
N LEU A 91 5.09 0.79 5.29
CA LEU A 91 4.07 1.85 5.31
C LEU A 91 4.28 2.79 4.11
N ALA A 92 5.50 3.32 3.93
CA ALA A 92 5.83 4.15 2.78
C ALA A 92 5.53 3.45 1.44
N LYS A 93 5.84 2.15 1.35
CA LYS A 93 5.49 1.34 0.17
C LYS A 93 3.97 1.24 -0.03
N TYR A 94 3.19 1.02 1.02
CA TYR A 94 1.73 0.96 0.89
C TYR A 94 1.15 2.29 0.45
N ASP A 95 1.67 3.41 0.94
CA ASP A 95 1.22 4.74 0.53
C ASP A 95 1.52 5.00 -0.95
N GLN A 96 2.74 4.67 -1.40
CA GLN A 96 3.09 4.71 -2.82
C GLN A 96 2.19 3.82 -3.68
N GLN A 97 1.86 2.62 -3.19
CA GLN A 97 0.97 1.70 -3.90
C GLN A 97 -0.44 2.25 -4.00
N LYS A 98 -1.01 2.77 -2.90
CA LYS A 98 -2.33 3.41 -2.89
C LYS A 98 -2.40 4.61 -3.81
N ALA A 99 -1.40 5.47 -3.78
CA ALA A 99 -1.30 6.60 -4.70
C ALA A 99 -1.27 6.15 -6.16
N CYS A 100 -0.60 5.03 -6.45
CA CYS A 100 -0.49 4.47 -7.79
C CYS A 100 -1.82 3.91 -8.32
N PHE A 101 -2.54 3.09 -7.55
CA PHE A 101 -3.78 2.49 -8.02
C PHE A 101 -5.01 3.39 -7.86
N GLY A 102 -4.97 4.37 -6.96
CA GLY A 102 -6.09 5.31 -6.73
C GLY A 102 -7.38 4.56 -6.37
N ASP A 103 -8.43 4.77 -7.13
CA ASP A 103 -9.72 4.08 -6.97
C ASP A 103 -9.74 2.65 -7.54
N ARG A 104 -8.65 2.22 -8.20
CA ARG A 104 -8.55 0.89 -8.82
C ARG A 104 -8.10 -0.14 -7.80
N ASN A 105 -8.55 -1.38 -7.97
CA ASN A 105 -8.16 -2.47 -7.06
C ASN A 105 -6.81 -3.14 -7.42
N SER A 106 -6.22 -2.81 -8.57
CA SER A 106 -4.97 -3.45 -9.03
C SER A 106 -4.28 -2.63 -10.11
N TYR A 107 -2.98 -2.87 -10.30
CA TYR A 107 -2.17 -2.28 -11.37
C TYR A 107 -1.01 -3.21 -11.73
N SER A 108 -0.50 -3.16 -12.97
CA SER A 108 0.70 -3.91 -13.34
C SER A 108 1.98 -3.27 -12.79
N LYS A 109 2.94 -4.10 -12.38
CA LYS A 109 4.26 -3.60 -11.95
C LYS A 109 5.06 -2.97 -13.09
N THR A 110 4.87 -3.45 -14.32
CA THR A 110 5.57 -2.97 -15.52
C THR A 110 4.83 -1.86 -16.24
N ASP A 111 3.51 -1.78 -16.02
CA ASP A 111 2.62 -0.79 -16.61
C ASP A 111 1.55 -0.36 -15.58
N PRO A 112 1.82 0.68 -14.78
CA PRO A 112 0.92 1.13 -13.72
C PRO A 112 -0.47 1.55 -14.18
N ASP A 113 -0.65 1.85 -15.47
CA ASP A 113 -1.94 2.24 -16.03
C ASP A 113 -2.81 1.02 -16.39
N ALA A 114 -2.21 -0.16 -16.57
CA ALA A 114 -2.93 -1.40 -16.85
C ALA A 114 -3.57 -1.99 -15.60
N THR A 115 -4.82 -2.43 -15.71
CA THR A 115 -5.56 -3.09 -14.62
C THR A 115 -5.59 -4.60 -14.83
N PHE A 116 -5.46 -5.39 -13.76
CA PHE A 116 -5.60 -6.83 -13.86
C PHE A 116 -7.06 -7.22 -14.11
N MET A 117 -7.30 -7.91 -15.21
CA MET A 117 -8.64 -8.33 -15.63
C MET A 117 -8.62 -9.78 -16.12
N ARG A 118 -9.79 -10.42 -16.12
CA ARG A 118 -9.94 -11.79 -16.61
C ARG A 118 -10.04 -11.75 -18.13
N MET A 119 -9.09 -12.38 -18.81
CA MET A 119 -9.09 -12.42 -20.26
C MET A 119 -10.07 -13.47 -20.78
N LYS A 120 -10.64 -13.24 -21.96
CA LYS A 120 -11.45 -14.24 -22.68
C LYS A 120 -10.61 -15.49 -23.01
N GLU A 121 -9.37 -15.26 -23.44
CA GLU A 121 -8.41 -16.33 -23.74
C GLU A 121 -7.57 -16.71 -22.51
N ASP A 122 -8.00 -17.78 -21.85
CA ASP A 122 -7.27 -18.42 -20.76
C ASP A 122 -6.71 -19.76 -21.19
N HIS A 123 -5.61 -19.70 -21.96
CA HIS A 123 -4.90 -20.87 -22.49
C HIS A 123 -4.51 -21.88 -21.40
N MET A 124 -4.13 -21.38 -20.23
CA MET A 124 -3.69 -22.20 -19.09
C MET A 124 -4.88 -22.72 -18.25
N LYS A 125 -6.11 -22.26 -18.54
CA LYS A 125 -7.36 -22.59 -17.83
C LYS A 125 -7.25 -22.45 -16.30
N ASN A 126 -6.43 -21.51 -15.84
CA ASN A 126 -6.15 -21.31 -14.41
C ASN A 126 -6.85 -20.05 -13.85
N GLY A 127 -7.62 -19.34 -14.68
CA GLY A 127 -8.32 -18.12 -14.32
C GLY A 127 -7.39 -16.95 -14.01
N GLN A 128 -6.13 -17.00 -14.43
CA GLN A 128 -5.15 -15.98 -14.10
C GLN A 128 -5.55 -14.62 -14.70
N LEU A 129 -5.64 -13.61 -13.84
CA LEU A 129 -5.81 -12.23 -14.28
C LEU A 129 -4.55 -11.77 -15.00
N LYS A 130 -4.74 -11.05 -16.10
CA LYS A 130 -3.65 -10.44 -16.86
C LYS A 130 -3.84 -8.93 -16.88
N PRO A 131 -2.75 -8.16 -16.84
CA PRO A 131 -2.86 -6.72 -16.96
C PRO A 131 -3.33 -6.38 -18.39
N GLY A 132 -4.28 -5.45 -18.48
CA GLY A 132 -4.79 -4.99 -19.77
C GLY A 132 -5.52 -3.67 -19.65
N TYR A 133 -6.00 -3.21 -20.81
CA TYR A 133 -6.89 -2.08 -20.94
C TYR A 133 -8.19 -2.56 -21.54
N ASN A 134 -9.28 -2.01 -21.05
CA ASN A 134 -10.58 -2.28 -21.62
C ASN A 134 -10.84 -1.24 -22.73
N VAL A 135 -10.81 -1.71 -23.98
CA VAL A 135 -11.00 -0.86 -25.16
C VAL A 135 -12.46 -0.90 -25.55
N GLN A 136 -13.11 0.26 -25.51
CA GLN A 136 -14.46 0.43 -26.08
C GLN A 136 -14.37 1.07 -27.45
N MET A 137 -15.21 0.63 -28.37
CA MET A 137 -15.26 1.10 -29.75
C MET A 137 -16.70 1.42 -30.14
N ALA A 138 -16.90 2.58 -30.76
CA ALA A 138 -18.15 2.94 -31.42
C ALA A 138 -18.01 2.68 -32.92
N THR A 139 -19.00 2.01 -33.50
CA THR A 139 -18.99 1.66 -34.92
C THR A 139 -20.29 2.05 -35.61
N GLU A 140 -20.20 2.41 -36.88
CA GLU A 140 -21.35 2.65 -37.76
C GLU A 140 -21.00 2.16 -39.16
N ASN A 141 -21.89 1.41 -39.81
CA ASN A 141 -21.70 0.89 -41.18
C ASN A 141 -20.34 0.21 -41.40
N GLN A 142 -19.90 -0.61 -40.43
CA GLN A 142 -18.61 -1.31 -40.41
C GLN A 142 -17.35 -0.43 -40.27
N PHE A 143 -17.52 0.87 -39.99
CA PHE A 143 -16.42 1.77 -39.69
C PHE A 143 -16.31 1.99 -38.18
N ILE A 144 -15.06 2.05 -37.68
CA ILE A 144 -14.77 2.51 -36.33
C ILE A 144 -14.79 4.04 -36.35
N LEU A 145 -15.73 4.63 -35.62
CA LEU A 145 -15.88 6.08 -35.54
C LEU A 145 -15.12 6.66 -34.35
N PHE A 146 -15.05 5.92 -33.25
CA PHE A 146 -14.44 6.38 -32.01
C PHE A 146 -13.98 5.20 -31.16
N TYR A 147 -12.98 5.42 -30.31
CA TYR A 147 -12.54 4.45 -29.32
C TYR A 147 -12.12 5.15 -28.04
N SER A 148 -12.13 4.41 -26.94
CA SER A 148 -11.63 4.89 -25.64
C SER A 148 -11.00 3.74 -24.86
N LEU A 149 -10.01 4.08 -24.03
CA LEU A 149 -9.35 3.13 -23.14
C LEU A 149 -9.84 3.33 -21.71
N HIS A 150 -10.19 2.24 -21.04
CA HIS A 150 -10.69 2.24 -19.67
C HIS A 150 -9.85 1.32 -18.79
N GLN A 151 -9.55 1.80 -17.58
CA GLN A 151 -8.86 1.04 -16.54
C GLN A 151 -9.88 0.24 -15.69
N ARG A 152 -10.79 -0.47 -16.37
CA ARG A 152 -11.91 -1.20 -15.73
C ARG A 152 -12.01 -2.63 -16.27
N PRO A 153 -12.07 -3.66 -15.40
CA PRO A 153 -12.11 -5.05 -15.86
C PRO A 153 -13.37 -5.45 -16.64
N THR A 154 -14.47 -4.71 -16.50
CA THR A 154 -15.78 -5.04 -17.11
C THR A 154 -16.37 -3.83 -17.83
N ASP A 155 -17.27 -4.08 -18.79
CA ASP A 155 -17.84 -3.07 -19.69
C ASP A 155 -18.98 -2.25 -19.07
N THR A 156 -19.65 -2.77 -18.03
CA THR A 156 -20.89 -2.26 -17.40
C THR A 156 -20.80 -0.85 -16.80
N ARG A 157 -19.63 -0.25 -16.74
CA ARG A 157 -19.48 1.15 -16.30
C ARG A 157 -18.82 2.02 -17.35
N CYS A 158 -18.42 1.45 -18.48
CA CYS A 158 -17.63 2.12 -19.49
C CYS A 158 -18.47 2.96 -20.45
N PHE A 159 -19.79 2.71 -20.57
CA PHE A 159 -20.65 3.42 -21.52
C PHE A 159 -20.66 4.93 -21.29
N ILE A 160 -21.00 5.36 -20.06
CA ILE A 160 -21.08 6.79 -19.71
C ILE A 160 -19.75 7.50 -20.00
N PRO A 161 -18.60 7.07 -19.45
CA PRO A 161 -17.33 7.74 -19.74
C PRO A 161 -16.87 7.60 -21.19
N HIS A 162 -17.25 6.54 -21.93
CA HIS A 162 -17.00 6.46 -23.36
C HIS A 162 -17.74 7.57 -24.12
N MET A 163 -19.02 7.79 -23.80
CA MET A 163 -19.82 8.85 -24.40
C MET A 163 -19.37 10.25 -23.99
N GLU A 164 -18.92 10.44 -22.75
CA GLU A 164 -18.32 11.71 -22.30
C GLU A 164 -17.03 12.02 -23.06
N GLN A 165 -16.17 11.01 -23.28
CA GLN A 165 -14.97 11.18 -24.11
C GLN A 165 -15.31 11.49 -25.57
N LEU A 166 -16.35 10.87 -26.13
CA LEU A 166 -16.84 11.20 -27.47
C LEU A 166 -17.35 12.64 -27.53
N ALA A 167 -18.13 13.08 -26.54
CA ALA A 167 -18.66 14.43 -26.47
C ALA A 167 -17.57 15.50 -26.28
N ALA A 168 -16.46 15.15 -25.62
CA ALA A 168 -15.28 16.00 -25.48
C ALA A 168 -14.41 16.05 -26.75
N SER A 169 -14.64 15.15 -27.72
CA SER A 169 -13.94 15.14 -29.00
C SER A 169 -14.54 16.15 -29.98
N SER A 170 -13.89 16.36 -31.13
CA SER A 170 -14.42 17.17 -32.22
C SER A 170 -15.42 16.41 -33.12
N LEU A 171 -15.72 15.15 -32.81
CA LEU A 171 -16.65 14.33 -33.60
C LEU A 171 -18.10 14.72 -33.31
N PRO A 172 -18.99 14.63 -34.31
CA PRO A 172 -20.41 14.87 -34.08
C PRO A 172 -21.00 13.80 -33.16
N MET A 173 -21.91 14.21 -32.28
CA MET A 173 -22.65 13.27 -31.46
C MET A 173 -23.66 12.47 -32.30
N PRO A 174 -23.76 11.15 -32.09
CA PRO A 174 -24.74 10.32 -32.78
C PRO A 174 -26.17 10.68 -32.36
N LYS A 175 -27.11 10.58 -33.29
CA LYS A 175 -28.54 10.81 -33.01
C LYS A 175 -29.17 9.69 -32.18
N THR A 176 -28.69 8.47 -32.38
CA THR A 176 -29.15 7.26 -31.70
C THR A 176 -27.92 6.44 -31.33
N VAL A 177 -27.87 5.96 -30.10
CA VAL A 177 -26.82 5.05 -29.64
C VAL A 177 -27.47 3.73 -29.24
N ILE A 178 -26.86 2.62 -29.65
CA ILE A 178 -27.29 1.28 -29.29
C ILE A 178 -26.09 0.61 -28.63
N ALA A 179 -26.30 0.03 -27.46
CA ALA A 179 -25.31 -0.75 -26.72
C ALA A 179 -25.94 -2.07 -26.25
N ASP A 180 -25.10 -3.05 -25.94
CA ASP A 180 -25.55 -4.29 -25.30
C ASP A 180 -26.15 -4.00 -23.91
N ALA A 181 -27.05 -4.88 -23.44
CA ALA A 181 -27.66 -4.75 -22.12
C ALA A 181 -26.65 -4.90 -20.97
N GLY A 182 -25.47 -5.45 -21.23
CA GLY A 182 -24.39 -5.57 -20.25
C GLY A 182 -23.63 -4.26 -19.95
N TYR A 183 -23.95 -3.17 -20.66
CA TYR A 183 -23.37 -1.84 -20.45
C TYR A 183 -24.01 -1.02 -19.35
#